data_AF-A0A962PDY1-F1
#
_entry.id   AF-A0A962PDY1-F1
#
_cell.length_a   1.000
_cell.length_b   1.000
_cell.length_c   1.000
_cell.angle_alpha   90.00
_cell.angle_beta   90.00
_cell.angle_gamma   90.00
#
_symmetry.space_group_name_H-M   'P 1'
#
loop_
_entity.id
_entity.type
_entity.pdbx_description
1 polymer ?
#
loop_
_entity_poly.entity_id
_entity_poly.type
_entity_poly.pdbx_seq_one_letter_code
_entity_poly.pdbx_strand_id
1 'polypeptide(L)'
;MPDSNRIPVVQVPSGGKFVNERGIRAIKDGIKAGHARVAPLRKPDWLRIRLRGGETYEKVQGIVHQHQLATVCEEAKCPNISECWSSGTATIMLMGDVCTRACRFCSVNT
;
A
#
# COMPACT_ATOMS: atom_id res chain seq x y z
N MET A 1 -19.26 7.14 -13.20
CA MET A 1 -19.11 5.88 -12.44
C MET A 1 -19.01 6.26 -10.97
N PRO A 2 -19.89 5.74 -10.09
CA PRO A 2 -19.94 6.18 -8.70
C PRO A 2 -18.66 5.76 -7.95
N ASP A 3 -18.25 6.62 -7.03
CA ASP A 3 -16.99 6.61 -6.25
C ASP A 3 -16.81 5.38 -5.33
N SER A 4 -17.74 4.43 -5.36
CA SER A 4 -17.91 3.32 -4.42
C SER A 4 -17.11 2.06 -4.74
N ASN A 5 -16.28 2.07 -5.81
CA ASN A 5 -15.42 0.95 -6.20
C ASN A 5 -13.92 1.23 -6.01
N ARG A 6 -13.59 2.25 -5.22
CA ARG A 6 -12.21 2.56 -4.84
C ARG A 6 -11.89 1.84 -3.55
N ILE A 7 -10.72 1.21 -3.49
CA ILE A 7 -10.09 0.72 -2.25
C ILE A 7 -10.29 1.82 -1.20
N PRO A 8 -10.80 1.53 0.01
CA PRO A 8 -10.94 2.52 1.06
C PRO A 8 -9.55 2.95 1.51
N VAL A 9 -8.97 3.89 0.77
CA VAL A 9 -7.75 4.57 1.20
C VAL A 9 -8.23 5.42 2.37
N VAL A 10 -7.93 4.95 3.57
CA VAL A 10 -7.96 5.79 4.78
C VAL A 10 -7.41 7.15 4.37
N GLN A 11 -8.25 8.19 4.40
CA GLN A 11 -7.97 9.55 3.90
C GLN A 11 -7.01 10.27 4.87
N VAL A 12 -5.93 9.61 5.23
CA VAL A 12 -4.87 10.11 6.10
C VAL A 12 -3.66 10.33 5.22
N PRO A 13 -3.13 11.56 5.13
CA PRO A 13 -1.95 11.83 4.34
C PRO A 13 -0.73 11.07 4.88
N SER A 14 0.24 10.77 4.03
CA SER A 14 1.52 10.17 4.43
C SER A 14 2.16 10.96 5.59
N GLY A 15 2.47 10.25 6.67
CA GLY A 15 2.99 10.82 7.93
C GLY A 15 1.93 11.28 8.93
N GLY A 16 0.64 11.20 8.58
CA GLY A 16 -0.47 11.42 9.50
C GLY A 16 -0.64 10.26 10.47
N LYS A 17 -1.03 10.57 11.72
CA LYS A 17 -1.37 9.57 12.74
C LYS A 17 -2.82 9.13 12.57
N PHE A 18 -3.08 7.83 12.72
CA PHE A 18 -4.42 7.26 12.67
C PHE A 18 -4.54 6.03 13.57
N VAL A 19 -5.77 5.53 13.73
CA VAL A 19 -6.06 4.26 14.39
C VAL A 19 -6.66 3.35 13.32
N ASN A 20 -6.09 2.17 13.10
CA ASN A 20 -6.63 1.22 12.14
C ASN A 20 -7.85 0.46 12.70
N GLU A 21 -8.49 -0.37 11.88
CA GLU A 21 -9.68 -1.16 12.26
C GLU A 21 -9.44 -2.11 13.45
N ARG A 22 -8.18 -2.46 13.71
CA ARG A 22 -7.75 -3.30 14.84
C ARG A 22 -7.43 -2.52 16.12
N GLY A 23 -7.64 -1.20 16.14
CA GLY A 23 -7.34 -0.34 17.29
C GLY A 23 -5.85 0.01 17.45
N ILE A 24 -5.01 -0.31 16.47
CA ILE A 24 -3.56 -0.02 16.50
C ILE A 24 -3.34 1.44 16.07
N ARG A 25 -2.63 2.20 16.90
CA ARG A 25 -2.19 3.57 16.57
C ARG A 25 -0.95 3.49 15.67
N ALA A 26 -1.01 4.10 14.50
CA ALA A 26 0.07 4.08 13.52
C ALA A 26 0.21 5.42 12.78
N ILE A 27 1.37 5.61 12.15
CA ILE A 27 1.73 6.68 11.24
C ILE A 27 1.60 6.13 9.83
N LYS A 28 0.79 6.80 8.99
CA LYS A 28 0.60 6.40 7.60
C LYS A 28 1.92 6.44 6.84
N ASP A 29 2.22 5.35 6.14
CA ASP A 29 3.41 5.16 5.32
C ASP A 29 4.77 5.20 6.05
N GLY A 30 4.80 5.15 7.39
CA GLY A 30 6.05 5.13 8.15
C GLY A 30 6.91 6.41 8.03
N ILE A 31 6.38 7.46 7.41
CA ILE A 31 7.10 8.73 7.17
C ILE A 31 6.92 9.65 8.38
N LYS A 32 7.92 9.71 9.27
CA LYS A 32 7.92 10.68 10.37
C LYS A 32 8.01 12.11 9.82
N ALA A 33 7.18 13.03 10.33
CA ALA A 33 7.32 14.45 10.08
C ALA A 33 8.62 14.96 10.75
N GLY A 34 9.73 14.96 10.00
CA GLY A 34 11.03 15.42 10.49
C GLY A 34 12.06 15.58 9.39
N HIS A 35 12.62 16.78 9.30
CA HIS A 35 13.58 17.33 8.32
C HIS A 35 13.01 17.84 6.99
N ALA A 36 13.60 18.95 6.52
CA ALA A 36 13.24 19.66 5.30
C ALA A 36 13.12 18.67 4.15
N ARG A 37 11.91 18.54 3.59
CA ARG A 37 11.66 17.70 2.42
C ARG A 37 12.43 18.29 1.25
N VAL A 38 13.58 17.70 0.94
CA VAL A 38 14.15 17.84 -0.40
C VAL A 38 13.07 17.34 -1.35
N ALA A 39 12.68 18.17 -2.32
CA ALA A 39 11.69 17.80 -3.29
C ALA A 39 12.13 16.47 -3.97
N PRO A 40 11.24 15.47 -4.08
CA PRO A 40 11.61 14.22 -4.73
C PRO A 40 12.14 14.51 -6.13
N LEU A 41 13.28 13.91 -6.48
CA LEU A 41 13.76 13.95 -7.85
C LEU A 41 12.69 13.32 -8.75
N ARG A 42 12.45 13.93 -9.91
CA ARG A 42 11.53 13.36 -10.90
C ARG A 42 12.04 11.98 -11.30
N LYS A 43 11.16 10.98 -11.26
CA LYS A 43 11.47 9.63 -11.75
C LYS A 43 11.84 9.69 -13.24
N PRO A 44 12.87 8.94 -13.69
CA PRO A 44 13.19 8.83 -15.12
C PRO A 44 12.00 8.33 -15.93
N ASP A 45 11.93 8.71 -17.22
CA ASP A 45 10.78 8.37 -18.05
C ASP A 45 10.61 6.86 -18.30
N TRP A 46 11.68 6.08 -18.22
CA TRP A 46 11.64 4.61 -18.31
C TRP A 46 11.10 3.94 -17.03
N LEU A 47 11.12 4.62 -15.88
CA LEU A 47 10.65 4.09 -14.59
C LEU A 47 9.15 4.42 -14.39
N ARG A 48 8.32 3.87 -15.27
CA ARG A 48 6.86 4.03 -15.23
C ARG A 48 6.19 2.67 -15.33
N ILE A 49 5.14 2.47 -14.54
CA ILE A 49 4.37 1.24 -14.57
C ILE A 49 3.35 1.28 -15.70
N ARG A 50 3.00 0.10 -16.22
CA ARG A 50 1.81 -0.11 -17.05
C ARG A 50 0.78 -0.83 -16.20
N LEU A 51 -0.29 -0.13 -15.86
CA LEU A 51 -1.40 -0.75 -15.13
C LEU A 51 -2.03 -1.81 -16.03
N ARG A 52 -1.92 -3.07 -15.60
CA ARG A 52 -2.61 -4.22 -16.20
C ARG A 52 -3.66 -4.71 -15.21
N GLY A 53 -4.91 -4.67 -15.62
CA GLY A 53 -5.99 -5.33 -14.90
C GLY A 53 -6.39 -6.63 -15.60
N GLY A 54 -7.43 -7.26 -15.08
CA GLY A 54 -8.02 -8.47 -15.65
C GLY A 54 -8.74 -9.26 -14.57
N GLU A 55 -9.46 -10.30 -14.99
CA GLU A 55 -10.26 -11.15 -14.10
C GLU A 55 -9.40 -11.75 -12.97
N THR A 56 -8.18 -12.22 -13.28
CA THR A 56 -7.27 -12.77 -12.25
C THR A 56 -6.85 -11.72 -11.23
N TYR A 57 -6.56 -10.49 -11.67
CA TYR A 57 -6.21 -9.39 -10.78
C TYR A 57 -7.37 -9.11 -9.81
N GLU A 58 -8.59 -8.97 -10.35
CA GLU A 58 -9.79 -8.72 -9.56
C GLU A 58 -10.09 -9.88 -8.59
N LYS A 59 -9.86 -11.12 -9.02
CA LYS A 59 -9.99 -12.30 -8.16
C LYS A 59 -9.00 -12.29 -7.00
N VAL A 60 -7.72 -12.02 -7.26
CA VAL A 60 -6.70 -11.92 -6.19
C VAL A 60 -7.03 -10.77 -5.25
N GLN A 61 -7.37 -9.60 -5.78
CA GLN A 61 -7.79 -8.44 -4.99
C GLN A 61 -9.00 -8.79 -4.10
N GLY A 62 -10.02 -9.43 -4.69
CA GLY A 62 -11.22 -9.86 -3.99
C GLY A 62 -10.92 -10.79 -2.83
N ILE A 63 -10.08 -11.80 -3.04
CA ILE A 63 -9.64 -12.73 -1.97
C ILE A 63 -8.93 -11.97 -0.85
N VAL A 64 -7.98 -11.10 -1.19
CA VAL A 64 -7.20 -10.32 -0.20
C VAL A 64 -8.13 -9.45 0.66
N HIS A 65 -9.04 -8.70 0.04
CA HIS A 65 -9.95 -7.80 0.75
C HIS A 65 -11.04 -8.55 1.52
N GLN A 66 -11.63 -9.60 0.93
CA GLN A 66 -12.66 -10.42 1.58
C GLN A 66 -12.13 -11.08 2.86
N HIS A 67 -10.87 -11.51 2.87
CA HIS A 67 -10.25 -12.16 4.02
C HIS A 67 -9.43 -11.21 4.91
N GLN A 68 -9.50 -9.89 4.66
CA GLN A 68 -8.79 -8.86 5.43
C GLN A 68 -7.28 -9.15 5.57
N LEU A 69 -6.67 -9.67 4.51
CA LEU A 69 -5.26 -10.04 4.50
C LEU A 69 -4.38 -8.81 4.25
N ALA A 70 -3.37 -8.61 5.09
CA ALA A 70 -2.33 -7.63 4.81
C ALA A 70 -1.38 -8.18 3.74
N THR A 71 -0.99 -7.36 2.76
CA THR A 71 -0.04 -7.76 1.72
C THR A 71 1.07 -6.73 1.56
N VAL A 72 2.30 -7.19 1.32
CA VAL A 72 3.39 -6.25 0.99
C VAL A 72 3.15 -5.58 -0.36
N CYS A 73 2.32 -6.17 -1.22
CA CYS A 73 1.90 -5.60 -2.49
C CYS A 73 1.23 -4.24 -2.28
N GLU A 74 0.28 -4.15 -1.36
CA GLU A 74 -0.47 -2.93 -1.05
C GLU A 74 0.24 -2.05 -0.01
N GLU A 75 0.64 -2.63 1.13
CA GLU A 75 1.19 -1.87 2.26
C GLU A 75 2.52 -1.20 1.93
N ALA A 76 3.35 -1.82 1.09
CA ALA A 76 4.62 -1.23 0.64
C ALA A 76 4.52 -0.43 -0.66
N LYS A 77 3.31 -0.27 -1.24
CA LYS A 77 3.05 0.43 -2.50
C LYS A 77 3.87 -0.12 -3.67
N CYS A 78 3.86 -1.45 -3.81
CA CYS A 78 4.66 -2.14 -4.82
C CYS A 78 4.23 -1.73 -6.24
N PRO A 79 5.15 -1.25 -7.11
CA PRO A 79 4.80 -0.86 -8.48
C PRO A 79 4.38 -2.04 -9.36
N ASN A 80 4.69 -3.28 -8.95
CA ASN A 80 4.41 -4.49 -9.72
C ASN A 80 3.10 -5.20 -9.31
N ILE A 81 2.30 -4.59 -8.41
CA ILE A 81 1.05 -5.20 -7.93
C ILE A 81 0.13 -5.66 -9.07
N SER A 82 0.01 -4.86 -10.13
CA SER A 82 -0.80 -5.19 -11.31
C SER A 82 -0.30 -6.44 -12.02
N GLU A 83 1.01 -6.60 -12.14
CA GLU A 83 1.62 -7.76 -12.81
C GLU A 83 1.48 -9.01 -11.93
N CYS A 84 1.92 -8.92 -10.67
CA CYS A 84 1.89 -10.07 -9.75
C CYS A 84 0.48 -10.62 -9.55
N TRP A 85 -0.51 -9.74 -9.30
CA TRP A 85 -1.89 -10.16 -9.06
C TRP A 85 -2.55 -10.68 -10.35
N SER A 86 -2.25 -10.10 -11.51
CA SER A 86 -2.72 -10.64 -12.80
C SER A 86 -2.15 -12.04 -13.07
N SER A 87 -0.98 -12.37 -12.53
CA SER A 87 -0.38 -13.71 -12.55
C SER A 87 -0.87 -14.62 -11.41
N GLY A 88 -1.86 -14.20 -10.62
CA GLY A 88 -2.39 -15.02 -9.52
C GLY A 88 -1.46 -15.09 -8.30
N THR A 89 -0.48 -14.19 -8.18
CA THR A 89 0.54 -14.20 -7.11
C THR A 89 0.36 -13.01 -6.16
N ALA A 90 0.38 -13.28 -4.86
CA ALA A 90 0.45 -12.25 -3.82
C ALA A 90 1.40 -12.66 -2.70
N THR A 91 2.03 -11.68 -2.05
CA THR A 91 2.89 -11.90 -0.88
C THR A 91 2.20 -11.36 0.37
N ILE A 92 1.76 -12.28 1.22
CA ILE A 92 0.99 -11.98 2.44
C ILE A 92 1.93 -11.57 3.59
N MET A 93 1.49 -10.60 4.38
CA MET A 93 2.11 -10.20 5.65
C MET A 93 1.36 -10.86 6.81
N LEU A 94 2.05 -11.72 7.56
CA LEU A 94 1.43 -12.54 8.60
C LEU A 94 1.02 -11.73 9.85
N MET A 95 1.78 -10.70 10.22
CA MET A 95 1.59 -9.94 11.47
C MET A 95 0.81 -8.63 11.29
N GLY A 96 0.03 -8.52 10.21
CA GLY A 96 -0.78 -7.34 9.91
C GLY A 96 -0.05 -6.25 9.12
N ASP A 97 -0.63 -5.05 9.13
CA ASP A 97 -0.30 -3.90 8.29
C ASP A 97 0.59 -2.85 8.98
N VAL A 98 0.94 -3.06 10.26
CA VAL A 98 1.75 -2.14 11.07
C VAL A 98 3.06 -2.80 11.46
N CYS A 99 4.17 -2.12 11.18
CA CYS A 99 5.50 -2.52 11.59
C CYS A 99 5.99 -1.63 12.74
N THR A 100 6.49 -2.23 13.82
CA THR A 100 7.04 -1.46 14.96
C THR A 100 8.40 -0.80 14.64
N ARG A 101 8.98 -1.10 13.48
CA ARG A 101 10.23 -0.50 13.00
C ARG A 101 9.96 0.57 11.95
N ALA A 102 10.69 1.67 12.03
CA ALA A 102 10.60 2.79 11.08
C ALA A 102 11.78 2.82 10.10
N CYS A 103 11.85 1.80 9.22
CA CYS A 103 12.85 1.74 8.16
C CYS A 103 12.66 2.91 7.18
N ARG A 104 13.70 3.71 6.94
CA ARG A 104 13.62 4.96 6.14
C ARG A 104 13.11 4.81 4.71
N PHE A 105 13.16 3.60 4.16
CA PHE A 105 12.74 3.30 2.79
C PHE A 105 11.36 2.61 2.71
N CYS A 106 10.83 2.14 3.84
CA CYS A 106 9.63 1.31 3.88
C CYS A 106 8.39 2.20 3.95
N SER A 107 7.37 1.86 3.16
CA SER A 107 6.08 2.58 3.15
C SER A 107 5.00 1.90 3.98
N VAL A 108 5.35 0.89 4.79
CA VAL A 108 4.39 0.23 5.69
C VAL A 108 4.08 1.17 6.87
N ASN A 109 2.87 1.10 7.42
CA ASN A 109 2.47 1.92 8.56
C ASN A 109 3.32 1.59 9.80
N THR A 110 3.61 2.58 10.64
CA THR A 110 4.44 2.41 11.85
C THR A 110 3.86 3.03 13.09
#